data_AF-A0A497I6S1-F1
#
_entry.id   AF-A0A497I6S1-F1
#
_cell.length_a   1.000
_cell.length_b   1.000
_cell.length_c   1.000
_cell.angle_alpha   90.00
_cell.angle_beta   90.00
_cell.angle_gamma   90.00
#
_symmetry.space_group_name_H-M   'P 1'
#
loop_
_entity.id
_entity.type
_entity.pdbx_description
1 polymer ?
#
loop_
_entity_poly.entity_id
_entity_poly.type
_entity_poly.pdbx_seq_one_letter_code
_entity_poly.pdbx_strand_id
1 'polypeptide(L)'
;MKAKLYDKKGKQVGEIDLPIQFAEPERRDLIRRAFLAIMSHRYQPQGVEPMAGKRKVVELSKRRRRFRSIYGRGVSRTPRKVMYRLGASF
;
A
#
# COMPACT_ATOMS: atom_id res chain seq x y z
N MET A 1 44.70 5.80 -0.12
CA MET A 1 44.36 7.25 -0.11
C MET A 1 44.53 7.74 1.33
N LYS A 2 44.98 8.99 1.58
CA LYS A 2 45.15 9.52 2.95
C LYS A 2 44.03 10.48 3.30
N ALA A 3 43.48 10.37 4.51
CA ALA A 3 42.46 11.25 5.06
C ALA A 3 43.05 12.09 6.20
N LYS A 4 42.65 13.38 6.26
CA LYS A 4 43.08 14.32 7.30
C LYS A 4 42.18 14.22 8.53
N LEU A 5 42.79 14.19 9.71
CA LEU A 5 42.10 14.20 10.99
C LEU A 5 42.00 15.64 11.51
N TYR A 6 40.80 16.05 11.90
CA TYR A 6 40.51 17.38 12.43
C TYR A 6 40.04 17.31 13.88
N ASP A 7 40.51 18.23 14.71
CA ASP A 7 40.02 18.41 16.09
C ASP A 7 38.69 19.16 16.11
N LYS A 8 38.00 19.18 17.26
CA LYS A 8 36.75 19.95 17.49
C LYS A 8 36.90 21.44 17.20
N LYS A 9 38.12 21.97 17.24
CA LYS A 9 38.47 23.37 16.90
C LYS A 9 38.80 23.57 15.41
N GLY A 10 38.65 22.54 14.57
CA GLY A 10 38.92 22.59 13.14
C GLY A 10 40.40 22.55 12.75
N LYS A 11 41.32 22.33 13.71
CA LYS A 11 42.75 22.21 13.42
C LYS A 11 43.09 20.81 12.94
N GLN A 12 43.96 20.70 11.94
CA GLN A 12 44.47 19.41 11.46
C GLN A 12 45.43 18.82 12.49
N VAL A 13 45.13 17.62 12.98
CA VAL A 13 45.90 16.93 14.05
C VAL A 13 46.79 15.83 13.47
N GLY A 14 46.41 15.26 12.33
CA GLY A 14 47.17 14.19 11.70
C GLY A 14 46.57 13.69 10.39
N GLU A 15 47.11 12.58 9.89
CA GLU A 15 46.64 11.90 8.69
C GLU A 15 46.53 10.39 8.96
N ILE A 16 45.52 9.75 8.35
CA ILE A 16 45.29 8.31 8.42
C ILE A 16 45.18 7.73 7.01
N ASP A 17 45.70 6.53 6.82
CA ASP A 17 45.52 5.78 5.58
C ASP A 17 44.10 5.20 5.52
N LEU A 18 43.39 5.49 4.42
CA LEU A 18 42.07 4.95 4.15
C LEU A 18 42.16 3.48 3.74
N PRO A 19 41.23 2.64 4.22
CA PRO A 19 41.10 1.25 3.81
C PRO A 19 40.88 1.08 2.30
N ILE A 20 41.15 -0.13 1.79
CA ILE A 20 41.07 -0.46 0.37
C ILE A 20 39.68 -0.27 -0.22
N GLN A 21 38.62 -0.37 0.59
CA GLN A 21 37.22 -0.22 0.17
C GLN A 21 36.94 1.16 -0.45
N PHE A 22 37.69 2.20 -0.06
CA PHE A 22 37.54 3.54 -0.63
C PHE A 22 38.14 3.70 -2.03
N ALA A 23 38.87 2.70 -2.53
CA ALA A 23 39.41 2.65 -3.89
C ALA A 23 38.58 1.79 -4.85
N GLU A 24 37.52 1.14 -4.34
CA GLU A 24 36.63 0.32 -5.17
C GLU A 24 35.85 1.17 -6.18
N PRO A 25 35.59 0.65 -7.40
CA PRO A 25 34.85 1.39 -8.41
C PRO A 25 33.40 1.65 -8.00
N GLU A 26 32.89 2.85 -8.31
CA GLU A 26 31.51 3.24 -7.99
C GLU A 26 30.50 2.43 -8.83
N ARG A 27 29.79 1.50 -8.17
CA ARG A 27 28.73 0.69 -8.78
C ARG A 27 27.33 1.22 -8.45
N ARG A 28 26.88 2.24 -9.19
CA ARG A 28 25.57 2.89 -9.00
C ARG A 28 24.39 1.94 -9.10
N ASP A 29 24.51 0.90 -9.92
CA ASP A 29 23.53 -0.19 -10.07
C ASP A 29 23.30 -0.93 -8.74
N LEU A 30 24.38 -1.36 -8.09
CA LEU A 30 24.32 -2.08 -6.81
C LEU A 30 23.85 -1.19 -5.68
N ILE A 31 24.37 0.05 -5.61
CA ILE A 31 23.99 1.02 -4.57
C ILE A 31 22.48 1.28 -4.63
N ARG A 32 21.94 1.52 -5.84
CA ARG A 32 20.51 1.76 -6.03
C ARG A 32 19.67 0.54 -5.67
N ARG A 33 20.10 -0.67 -6.05
CA ARG A 33 19.40 -1.92 -5.71
C ARG A 33 19.35 -2.14 -4.19
N ALA A 34 20.48 -1.97 -3.50
CA ALA A 34 20.57 -2.11 -2.06
C ALA A 34 19.68 -1.08 -1.34
N PHE A 35 19.72 0.18 -1.77
CA PHE A 35 18.86 1.23 -1.22
C PHE A 35 17.38 0.92 -1.37
N LEU A 36 16.94 0.52 -2.57
CA LEU A 36 15.54 0.18 -2.84
C LEU A 36 15.08 -1.03 -2.02
N ALA A 37 15.92 -2.05 -1.87
CA ALA A 37 15.61 -3.22 -1.04
C ALA A 37 15.39 -2.81 0.43
N ILE A 38 16.32 -2.05 1.02
CA ILE A 38 16.22 -1.56 2.40
C ILE A 38 14.96 -0.69 2.59
N MET A 39 14.70 0.22 1.65
CA MET A 39 13.50 1.06 1.70
C MET A 39 12.23 0.23 1.58
N SER A 40 12.22 -0.79 0.71
CA SER A 40 11.04 -1.63 0.51
C SER A 40 10.63 -2.40 1.77
N HIS A 41 11.61 -2.84 2.56
CA HIS A 41 11.37 -3.59 3.81
C HIS A 41 10.70 -2.75 4.90
N ARG A 42 10.74 -1.41 4.78
CA ARG A 42 10.12 -0.51 5.77
C ARG A 42 8.64 -0.26 5.50
N TYR A 43 8.11 -0.66 4.34
CA TYR A 43 6.70 -0.45 4.03
C TYR A 43 5.81 -1.41 4.81
N GLN A 44 4.80 -0.87 5.49
CA GLN A 44 3.75 -1.67 6.08
C GLN A 44 2.77 -2.11 4.98
N PRO A 45 2.39 -3.40 4.92
CA PRO A 45 1.34 -3.85 4.01
C PRO A 45 0.05 -3.08 4.30
N GLN A 46 -0.47 -2.43 3.25
CA GLN A 46 -1.69 -1.65 3.29
C GLN A 46 -2.61 -2.10 2.17
N GLY A 47 -3.91 -2.08 2.44
CA GLY A 47 -4.91 -2.50 1.47
C GLY A 47 -6.31 -2.39 2.03
N VAL A 48 -7.28 -2.19 1.13
CA VAL A 48 -8.70 -2.26 1.46
C VAL A 48 -9.12 -3.73 1.48
N GLU A 49 -10.03 -4.08 2.39
CA GLU A 49 -10.60 -5.42 2.47
C GLU A 49 -11.20 -5.83 1.10
N PRO A 50 -10.86 -7.00 0.52
CA PRO A 50 -11.25 -7.35 -0.85
C PRO A 50 -12.76 -7.31 -1.13
N MET A 51 -13.57 -7.55 -0.10
CA MET A 51 -15.04 -7.55 -0.18
C MET A 51 -15.68 -6.30 0.43
N ALA A 52 -14.90 -5.26 0.75
CA ALA A 52 -15.40 -4.00 1.25
C ALA A 52 -16.51 -3.45 0.34
N GLY A 53 -17.68 -3.19 0.91
CA GLY A 53 -18.87 -2.71 0.18
C GLY A 53 -19.59 -3.75 -0.71
N LYS A 54 -19.05 -4.96 -0.86
CA LYS A 54 -19.66 -6.07 -1.64
C LYS A 54 -20.28 -7.17 -0.78
N ARG A 55 -19.94 -7.24 0.52
CA ARG A 55 -20.52 -8.21 1.46
C ARG A 55 -22.03 -8.02 1.57
N LYS A 56 -22.79 -8.96 0.99
CA LYS A 56 -24.24 -9.03 1.13
C LYS A 56 -24.71 -10.46 1.37
N VAL A 57 -25.72 -10.60 2.23
CA VAL A 57 -26.33 -11.89 2.59
C VAL A 57 -27.41 -12.31 1.57
N VAL A 58 -27.91 -11.40 0.73
CA VAL A 58 -29.09 -11.63 -0.12
C VAL A 58 -28.77 -11.38 -1.59
N GLU A 59 -29.21 -12.30 -2.45
CA GLU A 59 -29.28 -12.09 -3.89
C GLU A 59 -30.64 -11.51 -4.29
N LEU A 60 -30.62 -10.45 -5.09
CA LEU A 60 -31.81 -9.71 -5.53
C LEU A 60 -31.86 -9.68 -7.05
N SER A 61 -33.03 -9.99 -7.60
CA SER A 61 -33.24 -9.95 -9.04
C SER A 61 -33.23 -8.51 -9.56
N LYS A 62 -32.52 -8.27 -10.66
CA LYS A 62 -32.59 -7.00 -11.42
C LYS A 62 -33.51 -7.08 -12.65
N ARG A 63 -34.23 -8.21 -12.84
CA ARG A 63 -35.16 -8.39 -13.97
C ARG A 63 -36.47 -7.62 -13.74
N ARG A 64 -36.97 -6.97 -14.79
CA ARG A 64 -38.24 -6.22 -14.82
C ARG A 64 -39.42 -7.16 -14.54
N ARG A 65 -40.41 -6.69 -13.76
CA ARG A 65 -41.67 -7.41 -13.40
C ARG A 65 -41.49 -8.77 -12.71
N ARG A 66 -40.31 -9.09 -12.16
CA ARG A 66 -40.08 -10.33 -11.40
C ARG A 66 -40.39 -10.12 -9.91
N PHE A 67 -40.95 -11.14 -9.26
CA PHE A 67 -41.10 -11.18 -7.80
C PHE A 67 -39.74 -10.94 -7.11
N ARG A 68 -39.73 -10.12 -6.06
CA ARG A 68 -38.51 -9.69 -5.31
C ARG A 68 -37.43 -9.02 -6.17
N SER A 69 -37.81 -8.27 -7.22
CA SER A 69 -36.85 -7.45 -7.98
C SER A 69 -36.63 -6.06 -7.39
N ILE A 70 -35.44 -5.52 -7.63
CA ILE A 70 -35.08 -4.12 -7.31
C ILE A 70 -35.18 -3.18 -8.53
N TYR A 71 -35.63 -3.69 -9.69
CA TYR A 71 -35.72 -2.90 -10.91
C TYR A 71 -36.73 -1.74 -10.74
N GLY A 72 -36.29 -0.51 -10.98
CA GLY A 72 -37.11 0.70 -10.81
C GLY A 72 -37.19 1.24 -9.37
N ARG A 73 -36.41 0.73 -8.42
CA ARG A 73 -36.31 1.30 -7.05
C ARG A 73 -35.07 2.21 -6.93
N GLY A 74 -35.25 3.44 -6.46
CA GLY A 74 -34.15 4.41 -6.27
C GLY A 74 -33.29 4.11 -5.04
N VAL A 75 -32.41 3.11 -5.12
CA VAL A 75 -31.54 2.68 -4.01
C VAL A 75 -30.06 2.82 -4.38
N SER A 76 -29.27 3.46 -3.52
CA SER A 76 -27.85 3.78 -3.79
C SER A 76 -26.90 2.58 -3.78
N ARG A 77 -27.16 1.55 -2.95
CA ARG A 77 -26.41 0.27 -2.90
C ARG A 77 -27.38 -0.90 -2.68
N THR A 78 -27.16 -2.05 -3.33
CA THR A 78 -27.97 -3.27 -3.13
C THR A 78 -27.37 -4.07 -1.94
N PRO A 79 -28.05 -4.44 -0.82
CA PRO A 79 -29.43 -5.00 -0.75
C PRO A 79 -30.26 -4.67 0.51
N ARG A 80 -31.60 -4.66 0.44
CA ARG A 80 -32.46 -4.89 1.62
C ARG A 80 -33.39 -6.09 1.39
N LYS A 81 -33.52 -6.89 2.45
CA LYS A 81 -34.21 -8.19 2.52
C LYS A 81 -35.62 -8.04 1.96
N VAL A 82 -35.92 -8.49 0.73
CA VAL A 82 -37.33 -8.42 0.28
C VAL A 82 -38.13 -9.37 1.14
N MET A 83 -39.04 -8.85 1.95
CA MET A 83 -40.24 -9.59 2.33
C MET A 83 -41.41 -8.62 2.11
N TYR A 84 -42.55 -9.01 1.54
CA TYR A 84 -43.47 -9.97 2.17
C TYR A 84 -44.54 -10.55 1.21
N ARG A 85 -45.39 -11.43 1.78
CA ARG A 85 -46.60 -12.04 1.16
C ARG A 85 -47.83 -11.10 1.11
N LEU A 86 -47.86 -9.98 1.85
CA LEU A 86 -48.79 -8.82 1.73
C LEU A 86 -48.20 -7.53 2.40
N GLY A 87 -46.89 -7.47 2.62
CA GLY A 87 -46.14 -6.34 3.19
C GLY A 87 -45.40 -5.55 2.10
N ALA A 88 -45.69 -4.25 2.06
CA ALA A 88 -45.52 -3.39 0.88
C ALA A 88 -44.08 -2.96 0.55
N SER A 89 -43.14 -3.06 1.48
CA SER A 89 -41.68 -3.20 1.28
C SER A 89 -40.99 -2.87 2.60
N PHE A 90 -39.85 -3.51 2.82
CA PHE A 90 -38.80 -3.00 3.68
C PHE A 90 -37.44 -3.41 3.13
#